data_AF-A0A131XJ91-F1
#
_entry.id   AF-A0A131XJ91-F1
#
_cell.length_a   1.000
_cell.length_b   1.000
_cell.length_c   1.000
_cell.angle_alpha   90.00
_cell.angle_beta   90.00
_cell.angle_gamma   90.00
#
_symmetry.space_group_name_H-M   'P 1'
#
loop_
_entity.id
_entity.type
_entity.pdbx_description
1 polymer ?
#
loop_
_entity_poly.entity_id
_entity_poly.type
_entity_poly.pdbx_seq_one_letter_code
_entity_poly.pdbx_strand_id
1 'polypeptide(L)'
;VLWILSCVFSNVASFRLNFTHEVKEFIEERNRTMEEGSIDSWGFTNDYIYWKTNHSERPVNVTVGSMITGGCYPHHYSGPRKLDCTGYFSWSRHEGITCPFILKASTTVPVRYPGLTRKRVDLELNNLPVSPIHKIWGRPHSRKEENVFKTKCTFVVMLTFDGHIAYHVKNKEGKSSYSVVSVTALANGSVWFVEESGKLVYYFWGIYHETMWCHE
;
A
#
# COMPACT_ATOMS: atom_id res chain seq x y z
N VAL A 1 18.59 -5.99 -9.15
CA VAL A 1 17.21 -5.68 -8.67
C VAL A 1 16.58 -6.84 -7.88
N LEU A 2 16.76 -8.11 -8.26
CA LEU A 2 16.17 -9.25 -7.53
C LEU A 2 16.85 -9.64 -6.19
N TRP A 3 18.04 -9.12 -5.88
CA TRP A 3 18.87 -9.57 -4.75
C TRP A 3 18.74 -8.72 -3.48
N ILE A 4 18.07 -7.57 -3.53
CA ILE A 4 17.89 -6.70 -2.34
C ILE A 4 16.78 -7.21 -1.41
N LEU A 5 15.94 -8.15 -1.89
CA LEU A 5 14.80 -8.67 -1.13
C LEU A 5 15.15 -9.76 -0.11
N SER A 6 16.39 -10.26 -0.04
CA SER A 6 16.70 -11.46 0.76
C SER A 6 17.11 -11.22 2.21
N CYS A 7 17.31 -9.98 2.67
CA CYS A 7 17.89 -9.73 4.00
C CYS A 7 16.96 -9.12 5.06
N VAL A 8 15.67 -8.87 4.79
CA VAL A 8 14.75 -8.26 5.77
C VAL A 8 13.91 -9.31 6.53
N PHE A 9 14.04 -10.59 6.22
CA PHE A 9 13.19 -11.64 6.80
C PHE A 9 13.82 -12.34 7.99
N SER A 10 13.95 -11.63 9.11
CA SER A 10 14.17 -12.26 10.42
C SER A 10 13.19 -11.71 11.45
N ASN A 11 12.16 -12.51 11.77
CA ASN A 11 11.30 -12.43 12.96
C ASN A 11 10.88 -11.02 13.41
N VAL A 12 9.81 -10.47 12.85
CA VAL A 12 9.22 -9.21 13.37
C VAL A 12 7.71 -9.33 13.43
N ALA A 13 7.15 -8.89 14.57
CA ALA A 13 5.73 -8.66 14.76
C ALA A 13 5.12 -7.86 13.58
N SER A 14 3.82 -8.05 13.32
CA SER A 14 3.07 -7.26 12.32
C SER A 14 3.35 -5.76 12.49
N PHE A 15 4.20 -5.19 11.64
CA PHE A 15 4.59 -3.79 11.73
C PHE A 15 3.61 -2.93 10.90
N ARG A 16 3.05 -1.90 11.53
CA ARG A 16 2.19 -0.91 10.87
C ARG A 16 2.90 0.43 10.89
N LEU A 17 3.34 0.88 9.72
CA LEU A 17 3.89 2.21 9.55
C LEU A 17 2.75 3.23 9.54
N ASN A 18 2.90 4.36 10.24
CA ASN A 18 1.94 5.46 10.17
C ASN A 18 2.60 6.66 9.49
N PHE A 19 2.22 6.93 8.24
CA PHE A 19 2.83 7.99 7.43
C PHE A 19 2.76 9.36 8.13
N THR A 20 1.62 9.70 8.71
CA THR A 20 1.43 10.97 9.41
C THR A 20 2.33 11.08 10.64
N HIS A 21 2.58 9.96 11.32
CA HIS A 21 3.50 9.92 12.45
C HIS A 21 4.95 10.14 12.00
N GLU A 22 5.39 9.50 10.92
CA GLU A 22 6.74 9.70 10.37
C GLU A 22 6.99 11.16 9.96
N VAL A 23 5.99 11.82 9.34
CA VAL A 23 6.07 13.26 9.04
C VAL A 23 6.16 14.08 10.33
N LYS A 24 5.37 13.73 11.35
CA LYS A 24 5.40 14.43 12.64
C LYS A 24 6.77 14.34 13.30
N GLU A 25 7.35 13.15 13.40
CA GLU A 25 8.68 12.94 14.00
C GLU A 25 9.75 13.74 13.23
N PHE A 26 9.68 13.74 11.90
CA PHE A 26 10.57 14.56 11.07
C PHE A 26 10.46 16.06 11.38
N ILE A 27 9.23 16.58 11.52
CA ILE A 27 9.01 17.99 11.85
C ILE A 27 9.48 18.31 13.27
N GLU A 28 9.25 17.42 14.24
CA GLU A 28 9.70 17.61 15.62
C GLU A 28 11.22 17.65 15.72
N GLU A 29 11.91 16.76 15.02
CA GLU A 29 13.38 16.77 14.97
C GLU A 29 13.91 18.05 14.30
N ARG A 30 13.26 18.48 13.21
CA ARG A 30 13.59 19.74 12.56
C ARG A 30 13.35 20.96 13.45
N ASN A 31 12.31 20.93 14.27
CA ASN A 31 12.02 21.99 15.23
C ASN A 31 13.08 22.05 16.34
N ARG A 32 13.57 20.90 16.83
CA ARG A 32 14.63 20.83 17.85
C ARG A 32 15.97 21.36 17.38
N THR A 33 16.30 21.13 16.11
CA THR A 33 17.57 21.55 15.50
C THR A 33 17.58 23.00 15.03
N MET A 34 16.45 23.70 15.12
CA MET A 34 16.33 25.10 14.69
C MET A 34 16.86 26.06 15.77
N GLU A 35 17.89 26.85 15.45
CA GLU A 35 18.48 27.82 16.39
C GLU A 35 17.61 29.07 16.60
N GLU A 36 16.86 29.45 15.55
CA GLU A 36 16.03 30.65 15.52
C GLU A 36 14.58 30.34 15.11
N GLY A 37 13.69 30.43 16.09
CA GLY A 37 12.25 30.29 15.89
C GLY A 37 11.72 28.92 16.28
N SER A 38 10.47 28.67 15.93
CA SER A 38 9.82 27.38 16.13
C SER A 38 8.81 27.10 15.03
N ILE A 39 8.63 25.81 14.76
CA ILE A 39 7.57 25.29 13.92
C ILE A 39 6.33 25.13 14.80
N ASP A 40 5.26 25.85 14.47
CA ASP A 40 3.99 25.81 15.23
C ASP A 40 2.84 25.13 14.47
N SER A 41 2.99 24.93 13.15
CA SER A 41 2.04 24.19 12.32
C SER A 41 2.71 23.62 11.07
N TRP A 42 2.14 22.55 10.54
CA TRP A 42 2.63 21.88 9.35
C TRP A 42 1.52 21.08 8.68
N GLY A 43 1.71 20.75 7.41
CA GLY A 43 0.78 19.92 6.67
C GLY A 43 1.28 19.55 5.28
N PHE A 44 0.82 18.39 4.82
CA PHE A 44 1.28 17.78 3.57
C PHE A 44 0.12 17.37 2.66
N THR A 45 -1.13 17.67 3.02
CA THR A 45 -2.30 17.46 2.17
C THR A 45 -2.98 18.78 1.84
N ASN A 46 -3.88 18.80 0.86
CA ASN A 46 -4.56 20.01 0.38
C ASN A 46 -5.38 20.76 1.45
N ASP A 47 -5.63 20.15 2.62
CA ASP A 47 -6.36 20.75 3.72
C ASP A 47 -5.58 21.85 4.47
N TYR A 48 -4.24 21.76 4.46
CA TYR A 48 -3.37 22.71 5.15
C TYR A 48 -3.33 24.06 4.45
N ILE A 49 -3.37 25.14 5.23
CA ILE A 49 -3.60 26.51 4.75
C ILE A 49 -2.59 26.96 3.68
N TYR A 50 -1.34 26.51 3.76
CA TYR A 50 -0.31 26.80 2.76
C TYR A 50 -0.74 26.32 1.36
N TRP A 51 -1.37 25.16 1.25
CA TRP A 51 -1.74 24.57 -0.05
C TRP A 51 -3.02 25.16 -0.66
N LYS A 52 -3.70 26.07 0.05
CA LYS A 52 -4.91 26.74 -0.47
C LYS A 52 -4.59 27.89 -1.41
N THR A 53 -3.35 28.37 -1.41
CA THR A 53 -2.83 29.41 -2.32
C THR A 53 -2.06 28.78 -3.48
N ASN A 54 -1.88 29.53 -4.57
CA ASN A 54 -1.21 29.03 -5.75
C ASN A 54 0.31 29.01 -5.53
N HIS A 55 0.90 27.81 -5.45
CA HIS A 55 2.33 27.57 -5.31
C HIS A 55 2.84 26.73 -6.48
N SER A 56 4.13 26.87 -6.81
CA SER A 56 4.80 25.97 -7.77
C SER A 56 4.87 24.54 -7.24
N GLU A 57 5.06 24.41 -5.93
CA GLU A 57 5.13 23.18 -5.16
C GLU A 57 3.73 22.59 -4.98
N ARG A 58 3.70 21.27 -4.85
CA ARG A 58 2.45 20.52 -4.66
C ARG A 58 2.49 19.77 -3.33
N PRO A 59 1.34 19.64 -2.64
CA PRO A 59 1.24 18.77 -1.47
C PRO A 59 1.53 17.33 -1.85
N VAL A 60 1.80 16.51 -0.84
CA VAL A 60 2.06 15.10 -1.03
C VAL A 60 0.86 14.41 -1.67
N ASN A 61 1.13 13.63 -2.70
CA ASN A 61 0.21 12.71 -3.32
C ASN A 61 0.84 11.31 -3.33
N VAL A 62 0.00 10.28 -3.42
CA VAL A 62 0.45 8.90 -3.50
C VAL A 62 -0.04 8.26 -4.80
N THR A 63 0.86 7.53 -5.44
CA THR A 63 0.54 6.66 -6.57
C THR A 63 0.67 5.21 -6.11
N VAL A 64 -0.36 4.41 -6.39
CA VAL A 64 -0.36 2.98 -6.11
C VAL A 64 0.07 2.24 -7.37
N GLY A 65 1.18 1.50 -7.26
CA GLY A 65 1.68 0.65 -8.32
C GLY A 65 0.81 -0.60 -8.55
N SER A 66 1.19 -1.40 -9.54
CA SER A 66 0.52 -2.67 -9.79
C SER A 66 0.73 -3.64 -8.63
N MET A 67 -0.32 -4.41 -8.29
CA MET A 67 -0.20 -5.50 -7.33
C MET A 67 0.49 -6.68 -8.00
N ILE A 68 1.63 -7.07 -7.46
CA ILE A 68 2.41 -8.21 -7.93
C ILE A 68 2.14 -9.37 -6.99
N THR A 69 1.67 -10.50 -7.54
CA THR A 69 1.52 -11.74 -6.77
C THR A 69 2.76 -12.61 -6.92
N GLY A 70 3.35 -12.97 -5.79
CA GLY A 70 4.60 -13.73 -5.70
C GLY A 70 4.37 -15.24 -5.49
N GLY A 71 5.20 -15.81 -4.60
CA GLY A 71 5.22 -17.23 -4.29
C GLY A 71 3.86 -17.71 -3.79
N CYS A 72 3.35 -18.79 -4.39
CA CYS A 72 2.05 -19.37 -4.07
C CYS A 72 2.21 -20.83 -3.68
N TYR A 73 1.50 -21.27 -2.64
CA TYR A 73 1.49 -22.66 -2.21
C TYR A 73 0.06 -23.17 -1.99
N PRO A 74 -0.31 -24.33 -2.58
CA PRO A 74 0.39 -25.04 -3.64
C PRO A 74 0.57 -24.21 -4.92
N HIS A 75 1.63 -24.51 -5.68
CA HIS A 75 1.99 -23.77 -6.91
C HIS A 75 1.07 -24.09 -8.09
N HIS A 76 0.54 -25.31 -8.15
CA HIS A 76 -0.23 -25.80 -9.29
C HIS A 76 -1.45 -26.61 -8.86
N TYR A 77 -2.52 -26.49 -9.64
CA TYR A 77 -3.66 -27.40 -9.60
C TYR A 77 -3.36 -28.61 -10.50
N SER A 78 -3.54 -29.83 -9.98
CA SER A 78 -3.24 -31.09 -10.67
C SER A 78 -4.48 -31.84 -11.18
N GLY A 79 -5.69 -31.34 -10.91
CA GLY A 79 -6.93 -31.99 -11.34
C GLY A 79 -7.38 -31.57 -12.75
N PRO A 80 -8.49 -32.16 -13.25
CA PRO A 80 -9.07 -31.79 -14.54
C PRO A 80 -9.58 -30.35 -14.52
N ARG A 81 -9.39 -29.62 -15.61
CA ARG A 81 -9.86 -28.22 -15.71
C ARG A 81 -11.38 -28.18 -15.68
N LYS A 82 -11.92 -27.27 -14.87
CA LYS A 82 -13.37 -27.00 -14.78
C LYS A 82 -13.64 -25.53 -15.11
N LEU A 83 -14.77 -25.28 -15.75
CA LEU A 83 -15.15 -23.94 -16.24
C LEU A 83 -16.31 -23.33 -15.45
N ASP A 84 -17.17 -24.17 -14.88
CA ASP A 84 -18.25 -23.77 -13.99
C ASP A 84 -17.74 -23.79 -12.54
N CYS A 85 -17.37 -22.62 -12.01
CA CYS A 85 -16.72 -22.50 -10.71
C CYS A 85 -17.18 -21.27 -9.93
N THR A 86 -17.18 -21.38 -8.61
CA THR A 86 -17.24 -20.27 -7.67
C THR A 86 -15.89 -20.12 -6.98
N GLY A 87 -15.30 -18.94 -7.06
CA GLY A 87 -14.06 -18.61 -6.37
C GLY A 87 -14.30 -17.66 -5.21
N TYR A 88 -13.60 -17.87 -4.10
CA TYR A 88 -13.57 -17.03 -2.92
C TYR A 88 -12.15 -16.49 -2.73
N PHE A 89 -12.04 -15.17 -2.65
CA PHE A 89 -10.77 -14.46 -2.69
C PHE A 89 -10.66 -13.52 -1.50
N SER A 90 -9.58 -13.62 -0.74
CA SER A 90 -9.33 -12.71 0.38
C SER A 90 -7.89 -12.23 0.39
N TRP A 91 -7.69 -11.04 0.97
CA TRP A 91 -6.39 -10.40 1.12
C TRP A 91 -6.22 -10.05 2.58
N SER A 92 -5.06 -10.37 3.15
CA SER A 92 -4.66 -9.94 4.48
C SER A 92 -3.34 -9.20 4.40
N ARG A 93 -3.25 -8.11 5.14
CA ARG A 93 -2.04 -7.31 5.28
C ARG A 93 -1.14 -7.95 6.33
N HIS A 94 0.14 -8.18 6.00
CA HIS A 94 1.13 -8.57 7.00
C HIS A 94 1.85 -7.33 7.53
N GLU A 95 2.37 -6.52 6.61
CA GLU A 95 2.89 -5.18 6.88
C GLU A 95 2.20 -4.20 5.95
N GLY A 96 2.00 -2.99 6.44
CA GLY A 96 1.59 -1.93 5.54
C GLY A 96 1.55 -0.60 6.25
N ILE A 97 1.01 0.36 5.53
CA ILE A 97 0.98 1.74 5.94
C ILE A 97 -0.45 2.16 6.29
N THR A 98 -0.57 2.99 7.32
CA THR A 98 -1.74 3.82 7.57
C THR A 98 -1.37 5.22 7.11
N CYS A 99 -2.14 5.78 6.18
CA CYS A 99 -1.91 7.12 5.66
C CYS A 99 -3.27 7.78 5.34
N PRO A 100 -3.34 9.12 5.27
CA PRO A 100 -4.59 9.83 5.00
C PRO A 100 -5.04 9.74 3.52
N PHE A 101 -4.26 9.08 2.67
CA PHE A 101 -4.54 8.97 1.25
C PHE A 101 -5.34 7.70 0.93
N ILE A 102 -6.21 7.79 -0.08
CA ILE A 102 -6.98 6.64 -0.55
C ILE A 102 -6.11 5.75 -1.44
N LEU A 103 -5.74 4.57 -0.96
CA LEU A 103 -4.85 3.64 -1.67
C LEU A 103 -5.65 2.62 -2.49
N LYS A 104 -6.00 2.96 -3.73
CA LYS A 104 -6.72 2.05 -4.65
C LYS A 104 -5.76 1.19 -5.46
N ALA A 105 -5.85 -0.13 -5.30
CA ALA A 105 -5.14 -1.11 -6.13
C ALA A 105 -6.14 -1.90 -6.97
N SER A 106 -5.73 -2.32 -8.17
CA SER A 106 -6.50 -3.23 -9.01
C SER A 106 -5.74 -4.53 -9.18
N THR A 107 -6.44 -5.65 -9.11
CA THR A 107 -5.91 -6.99 -9.39
C THR A 107 -6.92 -7.82 -10.17
N THR A 108 -6.55 -9.03 -10.55
CA THR A 108 -7.41 -9.96 -11.27
C THR A 108 -7.41 -11.34 -10.63
N VAL A 109 -8.58 -11.97 -10.60
CA VAL A 109 -8.79 -13.31 -10.03
C VAL A 109 -9.44 -14.27 -11.04
N PRO A 110 -9.23 -15.60 -10.95
CA PRO A 110 -8.24 -16.25 -10.09
C PRO A 110 -6.81 -15.91 -10.52
N VAL A 111 -5.88 -15.96 -9.57
CA VAL A 111 -4.45 -15.73 -9.85
C VAL A 111 -3.79 -17.02 -10.31
N ARG A 112 -4.18 -18.17 -9.73
CA ARG A 112 -3.52 -19.45 -10.00
C ARG A 112 -4.40 -20.50 -10.64
N TYR A 113 -5.70 -20.52 -10.36
CA TYR A 113 -6.58 -21.50 -10.99
C TYR A 113 -6.59 -21.32 -12.53
N PRO A 114 -6.26 -22.36 -13.31
CA PRO A 114 -6.10 -22.25 -14.76
C PRO A 114 -7.44 -22.31 -15.49
N GLY A 115 -7.46 -21.81 -16.73
CA GLY A 115 -8.58 -22.01 -17.67
C GLY A 115 -9.77 -21.08 -17.50
N LEU A 116 -9.88 -20.35 -16.39
CA LEU A 116 -10.93 -19.35 -16.18
C LEU A 116 -10.54 -17.99 -16.72
N THR A 117 -11.53 -17.25 -17.22
CA THR A 117 -11.35 -15.85 -17.59
C THR A 117 -11.07 -15.01 -16.35
N ARG A 118 -10.06 -14.15 -16.42
CA ARG A 118 -9.69 -13.29 -15.30
C ARG A 118 -10.75 -12.19 -15.08
N LYS A 119 -11.17 -12.00 -13.83
CA LYS A 119 -12.10 -10.95 -13.42
C LYS A 119 -11.38 -9.91 -12.57
N ARG A 120 -11.59 -8.63 -12.89
CA ARG A 120 -11.01 -7.51 -12.15
C ARG A 120 -11.63 -7.39 -10.75
N VAL A 121 -10.79 -7.04 -9.78
CA VAL A 121 -11.14 -6.69 -8.41
C VAL A 121 -10.37 -5.44 -8.04
N ASP A 122 -11.07 -4.41 -7.60
CA ASP A 122 -10.48 -3.21 -7.04
C ASP A 122 -10.48 -3.32 -5.50
N LEU A 123 -9.37 -2.91 -4.88
CA LEU A 123 -9.10 -3.03 -3.45
C LEU A 123 -8.69 -1.66 -2.91
N GLU A 124 -9.19 -1.34 -1.71
CA GLU A 124 -8.68 -0.22 -0.92
C GLU A 124 -7.69 -0.76 0.11
N LEU A 125 -6.39 -0.49 -0.05
CA LEU A 125 -5.34 -1.12 0.76
C LEU A 125 -5.36 -0.70 2.24
N ASN A 126 -5.90 0.49 2.54
CA ASN A 126 -6.13 0.93 3.92
C ASN A 126 -7.25 0.13 4.61
N ASN A 127 -8.20 -0.39 3.84
CA ASN A 127 -9.41 -1.03 4.31
C ASN A 127 -9.72 -2.29 3.49
N LEU A 128 -8.84 -3.30 3.60
CA LEU A 128 -9.03 -4.56 2.90
C LEU A 128 -10.35 -5.24 3.33
N PRO A 129 -11.06 -5.92 2.41
CA PRO A 129 -12.30 -6.62 2.73
C PRO A 129 -12.11 -7.65 3.84
N VAL A 130 -12.94 -7.57 4.88
CA VAL A 130 -12.94 -8.56 5.98
C VAL A 130 -13.48 -9.92 5.51
N SER A 131 -14.49 -9.90 4.63
CA SER A 131 -15.07 -11.10 4.05
C SER A 131 -14.49 -11.39 2.66
N PRO A 132 -14.35 -12.68 2.28
CA PRO A 132 -13.91 -13.03 0.94
C PRO A 132 -14.84 -12.47 -0.14
N ILE A 133 -14.23 -11.90 -1.18
CA ILE A 133 -14.94 -11.53 -2.41
C ILE A 133 -15.18 -12.84 -3.18
N HIS A 134 -16.43 -13.09 -3.56
CA HIS A 134 -16.75 -14.22 -4.41
C HIS A 134 -16.95 -13.80 -5.87
N LYS A 135 -16.56 -14.67 -6.81
CA LYS A 135 -16.85 -14.54 -8.24
C LYS A 135 -17.30 -15.88 -8.78
N ILE A 136 -18.26 -15.84 -9.70
CA ILE A 136 -18.86 -17.03 -10.31
C ILE A 136 -18.46 -17.07 -11.79
N TRP A 137 -18.06 -18.24 -12.27
CA TRP A 137 -17.83 -18.58 -13.67
C TRP A 137 -18.83 -19.65 -14.08
N GLY A 138 -19.40 -19.49 -15.27
CA GLY A 138 -20.34 -20.47 -15.80
C GLY A 138 -21.66 -20.55 -15.03
N ARG A 139 -22.32 -21.71 -15.09
CA ARG A 139 -23.64 -21.95 -14.46
C ARG A 139 -23.47 -22.58 -13.08
N PRO A 140 -24.09 -22.01 -12.03
CA PRO A 140 -24.09 -22.65 -10.73
C PRO A 140 -24.90 -23.94 -10.80
N HIS A 141 -24.26 -25.09 -10.53
CA HIS A 141 -24.93 -26.39 -10.49
C HIS A 141 -25.17 -26.86 -9.04
N SER A 142 -26.17 -27.72 -8.84
CA SER A 142 -26.60 -28.18 -7.51
C SER A 142 -25.63 -29.17 -6.88
N ARG A 143 -24.90 -29.94 -7.71
CA ARG A 143 -23.84 -30.84 -7.25
C ARG A 143 -22.53 -30.06 -7.19
N LYS A 144 -21.99 -29.90 -5.98
CA LYS A 144 -20.70 -29.24 -5.75
C LYS A 144 -19.63 -30.30 -5.57
N GLU A 145 -18.54 -30.18 -6.31
CA GLU A 145 -17.27 -30.67 -5.77
C GLU A 145 -16.69 -29.58 -4.88
N GLU A 146 -16.66 -29.85 -3.57
CA GLU A 146 -16.16 -28.89 -2.60
C GLU A 146 -14.63 -28.78 -2.69
N ASN A 147 -14.12 -27.55 -2.62
CA ASN A 147 -12.69 -27.25 -2.45
C ASN A 147 -11.73 -27.84 -3.51
N VAL A 148 -12.10 -27.76 -4.79
CA VAL A 148 -11.29 -28.26 -5.92
C VAL A 148 -9.87 -27.67 -5.93
N PHE A 149 -9.69 -26.42 -5.50
CA PHE A 149 -8.35 -25.82 -5.40
C PHE A 149 -8.29 -24.76 -4.31
N LYS A 150 -7.21 -24.75 -3.53
CA LYS A 150 -6.91 -23.71 -2.55
C LYS A 150 -5.45 -23.33 -2.68
N THR A 151 -5.14 -22.05 -2.75
CA THR A 151 -3.76 -21.55 -2.74
C THR A 151 -3.62 -20.32 -1.86
N LYS A 152 -2.42 -20.17 -1.31
CA LYS A 152 -1.99 -19.00 -0.54
C LYS A 152 -0.81 -18.39 -1.26
N CYS A 153 -0.91 -17.13 -1.65
CA CYS A 153 0.16 -16.38 -2.31
C CYS A 153 0.63 -15.20 -1.46
N THR A 154 1.88 -14.81 -1.60
CA THR A 154 2.30 -13.47 -1.19
C THR A 154 1.91 -12.45 -2.26
N PHE A 155 1.63 -11.21 -1.86
CA PHE A 155 1.52 -10.10 -2.78
C PHE A 155 2.29 -8.89 -2.28
N VAL A 156 2.75 -8.06 -3.22
CA VAL A 156 3.45 -6.80 -2.95
C VAL A 156 2.81 -5.70 -3.80
N VAL A 157 2.68 -4.51 -3.23
CA VAL A 157 2.25 -3.29 -3.91
C VAL A 157 3.26 -2.19 -3.59
N MET A 158 3.79 -1.55 -4.62
CA MET A 158 4.65 -0.38 -4.47
C MET A 158 3.78 0.86 -4.30
N LEU A 159 4.04 1.64 -3.24
CA LEU A 159 3.47 2.96 -3.03
C LEU A 159 4.54 4.00 -3.30
N THR A 160 4.20 5.02 -4.09
CA THR A 160 5.12 6.11 -4.43
C THR A 160 4.52 7.43 -3.99
N PHE A 161 5.16 8.08 -3.03
CA PHE A 161 4.81 9.40 -2.55
C PHE A 161 5.65 10.46 -3.25
N ASP A 162 4.99 11.52 -3.67
CA ASP A 162 5.58 12.64 -4.43
C ASP A 162 4.92 13.94 -3.97
N GLY A 163 5.67 15.03 -3.94
CA GLY A 163 5.24 16.32 -3.41
C GLY A 163 5.97 16.72 -2.13
N HIS A 164 5.38 17.66 -1.40
CA HIS A 164 6.10 18.39 -0.35
C HIS A 164 5.30 18.51 0.95
N ILE A 165 6.04 18.65 2.03
CA ILE A 165 5.55 19.00 3.36
C ILE A 165 5.81 20.49 3.55
N ALA A 166 4.77 21.25 3.90
CA ALA A 166 4.89 22.66 4.25
C ALA A 166 4.76 22.83 5.76
N TYR A 167 5.50 23.79 6.31
CA TYR A 167 5.43 24.12 7.72
C TYR A 167 5.62 25.61 7.94
N HIS A 168 4.93 26.14 8.94
CA HIS A 168 4.98 27.53 9.34
C HIS A 168 6.05 27.71 10.42
N VAL A 169 6.91 28.71 10.25
CA VAL A 169 7.97 29.07 11.17
C VAL A 169 7.67 30.45 11.73
N LYS A 170 7.76 30.58 13.05
CA LYS A 170 7.72 31.86 13.74
C LYS A 170 9.06 32.14 14.39
N ASN A 171 9.74 33.20 13.98
CA ASN A 171 11.02 33.57 14.56
C ASN A 171 10.86 34.29 15.92
N LYS A 172 11.97 34.49 16.64
CA LYS A 172 11.98 35.16 17.95
C LYS A 172 11.51 36.63 17.90
N GLU A 173 11.62 37.26 16.75
CA GLU A 173 11.19 38.64 16.48
C GLU A 173 9.69 38.74 16.13
N GLY A 174 8.98 37.62 16.07
CA GLY A 174 7.56 37.56 15.72
C GLY A 174 7.27 37.60 14.22
N LYS A 175 8.28 37.61 13.35
CA LYS A 175 8.09 37.42 11.90
C LYS A 175 7.75 35.96 11.63
N SER A 176 6.82 35.76 10.70
CA SER A 176 6.43 34.44 10.26
C SER A 176 6.70 34.21 8.78
N SER A 177 7.01 32.97 8.45
CA SER A 177 7.17 32.52 7.07
C SER A 177 6.77 31.06 6.94
N TYR A 178 6.49 30.63 5.72
CA TYR A 178 6.33 29.22 5.40
C TYR A 178 7.60 28.68 4.78
N SER A 179 7.92 27.44 5.11
CA SER A 179 9.00 26.66 4.50
C SER A 179 8.42 25.37 3.94
N VAL A 180 9.07 24.85 2.90
CA VAL A 180 8.64 23.65 2.18
C VAL A 180 9.81 22.71 2.04
N VAL A 181 9.55 21.41 2.16
CA VAL A 181 10.54 20.35 1.98
C VAL A 181 9.95 19.19 1.21
N SER A 182 10.75 18.58 0.34
CA SER A 182 10.36 17.35 -0.38
C SER A 182 10.02 16.23 0.60
N VAL A 183 9.00 15.45 0.27
CA VAL A 183 8.62 14.24 1.02
C VAL A 183 9.75 13.20 1.06
N THR A 184 10.69 13.26 0.11
CA THR A 184 11.87 12.38 0.10
C THR A 184 12.78 12.56 1.30
N ALA A 185 12.70 13.70 2.00
CA ALA A 185 13.46 13.94 3.23
C ALA A 185 13.15 12.92 4.34
N LEU A 186 12.00 12.24 4.28
CA LEU A 186 11.63 11.17 5.21
C LEU A 186 12.50 9.90 5.04
N ALA A 187 13.13 9.71 3.87
CA ALA A 187 14.00 8.55 3.63
C ALA A 187 15.24 8.54 4.54
N ASN A 188 15.73 9.72 4.94
CA ASN A 188 16.93 9.84 5.78
C ASN A 188 16.68 9.45 7.25
N GLY A 189 15.42 9.42 7.69
CA GLY A 189 15.03 9.12 9.07
C GLY A 189 14.30 7.79 9.28
N SER A 190 13.99 7.06 8.21
CA SER A 190 13.13 5.87 8.27
C SER A 190 13.77 4.69 7.54
N VAL A 191 13.83 3.53 8.20
CA VAL A 191 14.31 2.27 7.57
C VAL A 191 13.31 1.70 6.56
N TRP A 192 12.09 2.23 6.52
CA TRP A 192 10.96 1.70 5.75
C TRP A 192 10.74 2.40 4.41
N PHE A 193 11.24 3.63 4.29
CA PHE A 193 11.13 4.39 3.07
C PHE A 193 12.45 4.40 2.33
N VAL A 194 12.36 4.33 1.01
CA VAL A 194 13.52 4.45 0.12
C VAL A 194 13.27 5.63 -0.81
N GLU A 195 14.29 6.47 -1.02
CA GLU A 195 14.23 7.44 -2.11
C GLU A 195 14.61 6.75 -3.42
N GLU A 196 13.71 6.76 -4.39
CA GLU A 196 13.96 6.28 -5.75
C GLU A 196 13.52 7.32 -6.78
N SER A 197 14.44 7.78 -7.61
CA SER A 197 14.17 8.75 -8.69
C SER A 197 13.47 10.03 -8.20
N GLY A 198 13.87 10.57 -7.05
CA GLY A 198 13.28 11.77 -6.47
C GLY A 198 11.89 11.58 -5.86
N LYS A 199 11.48 10.33 -5.59
CA LYS A 199 10.21 9.99 -4.95
C LYS A 199 10.44 9.08 -3.75
N LEU A 200 9.54 9.16 -2.78
CA LEU A 200 9.59 8.32 -1.59
C LEU A 200 8.79 7.03 -1.86
N VAL A 201 9.44 5.88 -1.73
CA VAL A 201 8.87 4.56 -2.04
C VAL A 201 8.67 3.75 -0.77
N TYR A 202 7.52 3.07 -0.69
CA TYR A 202 7.20 2.09 0.34
C TYR A 202 6.61 0.82 -0.28
N TYR A 203 6.99 -0.35 0.23
CA TYR A 203 6.48 -1.64 -0.24
C TYR A 203 5.44 -2.20 0.74
N PHE A 204 4.18 -2.15 0.35
CA PHE A 204 3.08 -2.81 1.05
C PHE A 204 3.08 -4.30 0.69
N TRP A 205 2.97 -5.20 1.65
CA TRP A 205 2.90 -6.63 1.33
C TRP A 205 1.98 -7.42 2.26
N GLY A 206 1.52 -8.55 1.75
CA GLY A 206 0.56 -9.37 2.46
C GLY A 206 0.34 -10.72 1.81
N ILE A 207 -0.76 -11.35 2.21
CA ILE A 207 -1.15 -12.67 1.77
C ILE A 207 -2.48 -12.59 1.02
N TYR A 208 -2.53 -13.24 -0.13
CA TYR A 208 -3.72 -13.50 -0.91
C TYR A 208 -4.12 -14.96 -0.74
N HIS A 209 -5.39 -15.21 -0.46
CA HIS A 209 -5.98 -16.54 -0.42
C HIS A 209 -6.98 -16.70 -1.55
N GLU A 210 -6.90 -17.83 -2.23
CA GLU A 210 -7.79 -18.23 -3.30
C GLU A 210 -8.34 -19.61 -2.99
N THR A 211 -9.67 -19.74 -3.00
CA THR A 211 -10.35 -21.03 -2.84
C THR A 211 -11.38 -21.17 -3.95
N MET A 212 -11.27 -22.22 -4.76
CA MET A 212 -12.11 -22.51 -5.91
C MET A 212 -12.95 -23.76 -5.67
N TRP A 213 -14.24 -23.64 -5.97
CA TRP A 213 -15.25 -24.68 -5.86
C TRP A 213 -15.84 -24.82 -7.26
N CYS A 214 -15.77 -26.00 -7.85
CA CYS A 214 -16.21 -26.20 -9.23
C CYS A 214 -17.27 -27.27 -9.33
N HIS A 215 -18.02 -27.21 -10.42
CA HIS A 215 -19.11 -28.10 -10.74
C HIS A 215 -18.68 -29.07 -11.83
N GLU A 216 -19.30 -30.25 -11.85
CA GLU A 216 -19.28 -31.15 -13.00
C GLU A 216 -20.33 -30.71 -14.02
#